data_AF-A0A821QH11-F1
#
_entry.id   AF-A0A821QH11-F1
#
_cell.length_a   1.000
_cell.length_b   1.000
_cell.length_c   1.000
_cell.angle_alpha   90.00
_cell.angle_beta   90.00
_cell.angle_gamma   90.00
#
_symmetry.space_group_name_H-M   'P 1'
#
loop_
_entity.id
_entity.type
_entity.pdbx_description
1 polymer ?
#
loop_
_entity_poly.entity_id
_entity_poly.type
_entity_poly.pdbx_seq_one_letter_code
_entity_poly.pdbx_strand_id
1 'polypeptide(L)'
;QYPLTEKTKMHISCTLSVVFHDLYSDKAREDFNNECAEFIIALRERDDVQSRVRTISTLSVLLQGPFDTGNAILGSQNLVDLMIQ
;
A
#
# COMPACT_ATOMS: atom_id res chain seq x y z
N GLN A 1 15.97 10.33 1.86
CA GLN A 1 15.42 9.16 2.57
C GLN A 1 15.94 9.20 3.99
N TYR A 2 15.07 9.01 4.99
CA TYR A 2 15.46 8.95 6.40
C TYR A 2 15.94 7.54 6.77
N PRO A 3 16.78 7.37 7.82
CA PRO A 3 17.23 6.05 8.25
C PRO A 3 16.03 5.20 8.70
N LEU A 4 15.86 4.04 8.08
CA LEU A 4 14.84 3.06 8.42
C LEU A 4 15.48 1.87 9.12
N THR A 5 14.77 1.28 10.07
CA THR A 5 15.16 0.02 10.71
C THR A 5 14.42 -1.14 10.07
N GLU A 6 14.90 -2.36 10.28
CA GLU A 6 14.23 -3.58 9.82
C GLU A 6 12.76 -3.67 10.28
N LYS A 7 12.49 -3.23 11.51
CA LYS A 7 11.15 -3.27 12.12
C LYS A 7 10.22 -2.15 11.66
N THR A 8 10.72 -1.13 10.96
CA THR A 8 9.92 0.03 10.57
C THR A 8 8.75 -0.38 9.68
N LYS A 9 8.93 -1.34 8.76
CA LYS A 9 7.85 -1.83 7.89
C LYS A 9 6.73 -2.52 8.69
N MET A 10 7.10 -3.33 9.68
CA MET A 10 6.14 -4.03 10.55
C MET A 10 5.33 -3.02 11.38
N HIS A 11 5.98 -2.03 11.99
CA HIS A 11 5.29 -0.99 12.74
C HIS A 11 4.31 -0.22 11.86
N ILE A 12 4.73 0.21 10.66
CA ILE A 12 3.84 0.90 9.71
C ILE A 12 2.65 0.02 9.34
N SER A 13 2.87 -1.25 9.04
CA SER A 13 1.80 -2.19 8.68
C SER A 13 0.76 -2.32 9.80
N CYS A 14 1.21 -2.52 11.04
CA CYS A 14 0.34 -2.60 12.21
C CYS A 14 -0.42 -1.28 12.46
N THR A 15 0.26 -0.14 12.37
CA THR A 15 -0.37 1.18 12.52
C THR A 15 -1.44 1.43 11.46
N LEU A 16 -1.16 1.12 10.18
CA LEU A 16 -2.15 1.30 9.10
C LEU A 16 -3.37 0.39 9.28
N SER A 17 -3.19 -0.82 9.81
CA SER A 17 -4.31 -1.70 10.15
C SER A 17 -5.21 -1.11 11.24
N VAL A 18 -4.62 -0.54 12.29
CA VAL A 18 -5.39 0.15 13.35
C VAL A 18 -6.12 1.37 12.80
N VAL A 19 -5.43 2.21 12.02
CA VAL A 19 -6.06 3.38 11.38
C VAL A 19 -7.25 2.98 10.53
N PHE A 20 -7.13 1.92 9.73
CA PHE A 20 -8.23 1.42 8.91
C PHE A 20 -9.41 0.89 9.75
N HIS A 21 -9.12 0.17 10.84
CA HIS A 21 -10.15 -0.35 11.75
C HIS A 21 -10.90 0.75 12.51
N ASP A 22 -10.23 1.85 12.84
CA ASP A 22 -10.83 3.01 13.52
C ASP A 22 -11.74 3.84 12.59
N LEU A 23 -11.79 3.52 11.29
CA LEU A 23 -12.74 4.14 10.37
C LEU A 23 -14.15 3.59 10.59
N TYR A 24 -15.06 4.47 11.02
CA TYR A 24 -16.44 4.10 11.40
C TYR A 24 -17.44 4.07 10.24
N SER A 25 -17.17 4.77 9.13
CA SER A 25 -18.10 4.84 8.00
C SER A 25 -17.54 4.13 6.76
N ASP A 26 -18.42 3.55 5.97
CA ASP A 26 -18.05 2.92 4.70
C ASP A 26 -17.43 3.94 3.74
N LYS A 27 -17.94 5.18 3.75
CA LYS A 27 -17.36 6.29 2.99
C LYS A 27 -15.91 6.56 3.39
N ALA A 28 -15.58 6.57 4.68
CA ALA A 28 -14.22 6.80 5.15
C ALA A 28 -13.27 5.65 4.75
N ARG A 29 -13.76 4.40 4.79
CA ARG A 29 -12.99 3.24 4.31
C ARG A 29 -12.75 3.29 2.81
N GLU A 30 -13.76 3.70 2.04
CA GLU A 30 -13.62 3.93 0.61
C GLU A 30 -12.59 5.03 0.31
N ASP A 31 -12.65 6.16 1.03
CA ASP A 31 -11.66 7.24 0.89
C ASP A 31 -10.25 6.76 1.22
N PHE A 32 -10.06 6.01 2.31
CA PHE A 32 -8.77 5.42 2.65
C PHE A 32 -8.24 4.51 1.54
N ASN A 33 -9.11 3.66 0.97
CA ASN A 33 -8.73 2.75 -0.11
C ASN A 33 -8.34 3.52 -1.38
N ASN A 34 -9.10 4.57 -1.72
CA ASN A 34 -8.83 5.40 -2.89
C ASN A 34 -7.50 6.16 -2.74
N GLU A 35 -7.26 6.80 -1.59
CA GLU A 35 -6.00 7.50 -1.30
C GLU A 35 -4.78 6.56 -1.37
N CYS A 36 -4.91 5.34 -0.82
CA CYS A 36 -3.86 4.32 -0.93
C CYS A 36 -3.61 3.90 -2.38
N ALA A 37 -4.67 3.74 -3.18
CA ALA A 37 -4.57 3.38 -4.59
C ALA A 37 -3.89 4.49 -5.41
N GLU A 38 -4.31 5.75 -5.22
CA GLU A 38 -3.74 6.91 -5.89
C GLU A 38 -2.26 7.08 -5.55
N PHE A 39 -1.88 6.92 -4.28
CA PHE A 39 -0.49 6.98 -3.86
C PHE A 39 0.37 5.89 -4.54
N ILE A 40 -0.13 4.65 -4.61
CA ILE A 40 0.57 3.53 -5.26
C ILE A 40 0.71 3.76 -6.77
N ILE A 41 -0.29 4.36 -7.41
CA ILE A 41 -0.23 4.74 -8.82
C ILE A 41 0.81 5.86 -9.02
N ALA A 42 0.83 6.88 -8.15
CA ALA A 42 1.77 7.98 -8.21
C ALA A 42 3.23 7.54 -7.98
N LEU A 43 3.47 6.51 -7.14
CA LEU A 43 4.79 5.89 -7.00
C LEU A 43 5.33 5.33 -8.32
N ARG A 44 4.46 5.12 -9.30
CA ARG A 44 4.78 4.56 -10.62
C ARG A 44 5.06 5.61 -11.70
N GLU A 45 5.04 6.90 -11.38
CA GLU A 45 5.29 7.99 -12.35
C GLU A 45 6.66 7.88 -13.05
N ARG A 46 7.60 7.12 -12.50
CA ARG A 46 8.88 6.80 -13.13
C ARG A 46 9.00 5.29 -13.33
N ASP A 47 9.18 4.85 -14.57
CA ASP A 47 9.46 3.44 -14.90
C ASP A 47 10.93 3.09 -14.60
N ASP A 48 11.34 3.22 -13.34
CA ASP A 48 12.67 2.81 -12.87
C ASP A 48 12.58 1.67 -11.84
N VAL A 49 13.68 0.94 -11.68
CA VAL A 49 13.77 -0.19 -10.74
C VAL A 49 13.47 0.25 -9.31
N GLN A 50 13.85 1.47 -8.94
CA GLN A 50 13.63 2.00 -7.59
C GLN A 50 12.15 2.26 -7.32
N SER A 51 11.40 2.81 -8.28
CA SER A 51 9.95 2.96 -8.18
C SER A 51 9.26 1.62 -8.09
N ARG A 52 9.66 0.62 -8.89
CA ARG A 52 9.13 -0.75 -8.77
C ARG A 52 9.33 -1.37 -7.38
N VAL A 53 10.56 -1.30 -6.85
CA VAL A 53 10.87 -1.82 -5.50
C VAL A 53 10.06 -1.08 -4.42
N ARG A 54 9.87 0.24 -4.55
CA ARG A 54 9.04 1.02 -3.62
C ARG A 54 7.58 0.62 -3.70
N THR A 55 7.03 0.45 -4.90
CA THR A 55 5.65 0.02 -5.11
C THR A 55 5.41 -1.36 -4.50
N ILE A 56 6.26 -2.35 -4.82
CA ILE A 56 6.17 -3.71 -4.25
C ILE A 56 6.29 -3.66 -2.73
N SER A 57 7.25 -2.91 -2.19
CA SER A 57 7.43 -2.83 -0.74
C SER A 57 6.25 -2.15 -0.04
N THR A 58 5.63 -1.15 -0.67
CA THR A 58 4.45 -0.45 -0.13
C THR A 58 3.24 -1.37 -0.13
N LEU A 59 3.03 -2.08 -1.24
CA LEU A 59 1.95 -3.05 -1.37
C LEU A 59 2.09 -4.20 -0.38
N SER A 60 3.31 -4.70 -0.18
CA SER A 60 3.61 -5.74 0.82
C SER A 60 3.25 -5.28 2.23
N VAL A 61 3.44 -4.00 2.57
CA VAL A 61 3.08 -3.44 3.87
C VAL A 61 1.56 -3.37 4.06
N LEU A 62 0.81 -3.00 3.01
CA LEU A 62 -0.66 -3.01 3.04
C LEU A 62 -1.21 -4.44 3.21
N LEU A 63 -0.69 -5.41 2.46
CA LEU A 63 -1.10 -6.81 2.56
C LEU A 63 -0.81 -7.43 3.93
N GLN A 64 0.23 -6.97 4.64
CA GLN A 64 0.54 -7.43 6.00
C GLN A 64 -0.31 -6.74 7.08
N GLY A 65 -1.03 -5.67 6.75
CA GLY A 65 -1.79 -4.85 7.71
C GLY A 65 -3.26 -4.75 7.29
N PRO A 66 -3.70 -3.65 6.64
CA PRO A 66 -5.04 -3.55 6.05
C PRO A 66 -5.14 -4.44 4.79
N PHE A 67 -5.27 -5.76 4.99
CA PHE A 67 -5.24 -6.76 3.92
C PHE A 67 -6.28 -6.48 2.83
N ASP A 68 -7.51 -6.11 3.21
CA ASP A 68 -8.60 -5.85 2.26
C ASP A 68 -8.28 -4.67 1.33
N THR A 69 -7.64 -3.61 1.86
CA THR A 69 -7.14 -2.48 1.06
C THR A 69 -6.07 -2.94 0.07
N GLY A 70 -5.07 -3.69 0.55
CA GLY A 70 -4.00 -4.21 -0.32
C GLY A 70 -4.54 -5.14 -1.42
N ASN A 71 -5.53 -5.98 -1.09
CA ASN A 71 -6.16 -6.90 -2.01
C ASN A 71 -7.04 -6.18 -3.05
N ALA A 72 -7.81 -5.17 -2.63
CA ALA A 72 -8.60 -4.35 -3.56
C ALA A 72 -7.70 -3.61 -4.56
N ILE A 73 -6.58 -3.08 -4.08
CA ILE A 73 -5.58 -2.40 -4.90
C ILE A 73 -4.91 -3.39 -5.87
N LEU A 74 -4.51 -4.58 -5.41
CA LEU A 74 -4.00 -5.65 -6.27
C LEU A 74 -4.99 -6.06 -7.37
N GLY A 75 -6.27 -6.17 -7.04
CA GLY A 75 -7.33 -6.57 -7.98
C GLY A 75 -7.58 -5.55 -9.10
N SER A 76 -7.13 -4.30 -8.95
CA SER A 76 -7.06 -3.36 -10.05
C SER A 76 -6.00 -3.83 -11.04
N GLN A 77 -6.40 -4.17 -12.27
CA GLN A 77 -5.64 -4.90 -13.31
C GLN A 77 -4.20 -4.41 -13.59
N ASN A 78 -3.80 -3.25 -13.07
CA ASN A 78 -2.49 -2.65 -13.29
C ASN A 78 -1.42 -3.08 -12.28
N LEU A 79 -1.72 -3.81 -11.19
CA LEU A 79 -0.74 -4.12 -10.13
C LEU A 79 -0.30 -5.58 -10.03
N VAL A 80 -1.12 -6.53 -10.48
CA VAL A 80 -0.75 -7.96 -10.48
C VAL A 80 0.49 -8.22 -11.35
N ASP A 81 0.54 -7.60 -12.52
CA ASP A 81 1.67 -7.74 -13.46
C ASP A 81 3.00 -7.24 -12.86
N LEU A 82 2.95 -6.32 -11.89
CA LEU A 82 4.12 -5.73 -11.24
C LEU A 82 4.74 -6.64 -10.16
N MET A 83 4.02 -7.65 -9.66
CA MET A 83 4.60 -8.66 -8.77
C MET A 83 5.28 -9.81 -9.54
N ILE A 84 4.90 -10.01 -10.80
CA ILE A 84 5.35 -11.14 -11.62
C ILE A 84 6.59 -10.78 -12.47
N GLN A 85 6.80 -9.48 -12.76
CA GLN A 85 7.91 -8.94 -13.56
C GLN A 85 9.09 -8.44 -12.73
#